data_AF-A0A8S1AIZ1-F1
#
_entry.id   AF-A0A8S1AIZ1-F1
#
_cell.length_a   1.000
_cell.length_b   1.000
_cell.length_c   1.000
_cell.angle_alpha   90.00
_cell.angle_beta   90.00
_cell.angle_gamma   90.00
#
_symmetry.space_group_name_H-M   'P 1'
#
loop_
_entity.id
_entity.type
_entity.pdbx_description
1 polymer ?
#
loop_
_entity_poly.entity_id
_entity_poly.type
_entity_poly.pdbx_seq_one_letter_code
_entity_poly.pdbx_strand_id
1 'polypeptide(L)'
;MASRFRVYRKPRSVSLDKTDSIIKATCALHNWLWTNLIYMNTPELVDGEDFSSGTIRNGSWRSIPTAGVDELMTPLSSNNYSRNAKDLRDRYADYFV
;
A
#
# COMPACT_ATOMS: atom_id res chain seq x y z
N MET A 1 -12.38 3.15 -0.28
CA MET A 1 -13.00 2.70 -1.55
C MET A 1 -12.00 2.12 -2.56
N ALA A 2 -11.03 2.91 -3.04
CA ALA A 2 -10.15 2.48 -4.14
C ALA A 2 -9.26 1.25 -3.86
N SER A 3 -8.79 1.07 -2.62
CA SER A 3 -8.00 -0.11 -2.23
C SER A 3 -8.81 -1.41 -2.20
N ARG A 4 -10.14 -1.32 -2.05
CA ARG A 4 -11.05 -2.46 -1.86
C ARG A 4 -11.76 -2.88 -3.15
N PHE A 5 -12.13 -1.91 -3.99
CA PHE A 5 -12.80 -2.20 -5.26
C PHE A 5 -11.81 -2.14 -6.41
N ARG A 6 -11.51 -3.31 -6.99
CA ARG A 6 -10.59 -3.47 -8.14
C ARG A 6 -10.95 -2.57 -9.33
N VAL A 7 -12.21 -2.15 -9.45
CA VAL A 7 -12.70 -1.22 -10.49
C VAL A 7 -11.93 0.11 -10.50
N TYR A 8 -11.37 0.53 -9.36
CA TYR A 8 -10.63 1.78 -9.20
C TYR A 8 -9.11 1.65 -9.30
N ARG A 9 -8.55 0.42 -9.42
CA ARG A 9 -7.09 0.23 -9.46
C ARG A 9 -6.43 0.73 -10.75
N LYS A 10 -7.20 0.86 -11.83
CA LYS A 10 -6.70 1.35 -13.12
C LYS A 10 -7.68 2.39 -13.66
N PRO A 11 -7.20 3.54 -14.17
CA PRO A 11 -8.02 4.46 -14.94
C PRO A 11 -8.67 3.72 -16.10
N ARG A 12 -9.96 3.96 -16.32
CA ARG A 12 -10.70 3.44 -17.48
C ARG A 12 -11.33 4.59 -18.22
N SER A 13 -11.28 4.53 -19.54
CA SER A 13 -12.08 5.40 -20.39
C SER A 13 -13.52 4.89 -20.37
N VAL A 14 -14.37 5.53 -19.57
CA VAL A 14 -15.80 5.22 -19.44
C VAL A 14 -16.57 6.52 -19.62
N SER A 15 -17.78 6.43 -20.17
CA SER A 15 -18.67 7.60 -20.25
C SER A 15 -19.05 8.09 -18.85
N LEU A 16 -19.46 9.36 -18.75
CA LEU A 16 -19.87 9.96 -17.48
C LEU A 16 -21.01 9.18 -16.81
N ASP A 17 -22.01 8.75 -17.58
CA ASP A 17 -23.16 7.97 -17.06
C ASP A 17 -22.72 6.64 -16.43
N LYS A 18 -21.75 5.97 -17.06
CA LYS A 18 -21.18 4.71 -16.54
C LYS A 18 -20.35 4.96 -15.30
N THR A 19 -19.64 6.10 -15.25
CA THR A 19 -18.86 6.51 -14.08
C THR A 19 -19.78 6.72 -12.88
N ASP A 20 -20.88 7.44 -13.05
CA ASP A 20 -21.89 7.66 -12.01
C ASP A 20 -22.52 6.33 -11.54
N SER A 21 -22.85 5.45 -12.49
CA SER A 21 -23.37 4.11 -12.17
C SER A 21 -22.38 3.26 -11.35
N ILE A 22 -21.09 3.29 -11.69
CA ILE A 22 -20.03 2.59 -10.95
C ILE A 22 -19.92 3.14 -9.53
N ILE A 23 -19.93 4.47 -9.38
CA ILE A 23 -19.86 5.13 -8.07
C ILE A 23 -21.07 4.72 -7.21
N LYS A 24 -22.29 4.88 -7.73
CA LYS A 24 -23.53 4.51 -7.01
C LYS A 24 -23.54 3.04 -6.61
N ALA A 25 -23.16 2.13 -7.52
CA ALA A 25 -23.10 0.70 -7.26
C ALA A 25 -22.09 0.37 -6.15
N THR A 26 -20.89 0.97 -6.19
CA THR A 26 -19.87 0.72 -5.16
C THR A 26 -20.31 1.26 -3.79
N CYS A 27 -20.91 2.45 -3.73
CA CYS A 27 -21.46 3.02 -2.49
C CYS A 27 -22.57 2.15 -1.90
N ALA A 28 -23.55 1.74 -2.72
CA ALA A 28 -24.64 0.87 -2.28
C ALA A 28 -24.11 -0.48 -1.77
N LEU A 29 -23.17 -1.09 -2.49
CA LEU A 29 -22.56 -2.35 -2.11
C LEU A 29 -21.75 -2.22 -0.81
N HIS A 30 -20.99 -1.14 -0.63
CA HIS A 30 -20.23 -0.90 0.60
C HIS A 30 -21.15 -0.73 1.82
N ASN A 31 -22.21 0.06 1.67
CA ASN A 31 -23.17 0.27 2.75
C ASN A 31 -23.86 -1.05 3.12
N TRP A 32 -24.30 -1.83 2.12
CA TRP A 32 -24.91 -3.13 2.35
C TRP A 32 -23.94 -4.10 3.04
N LEU A 33 -22.69 -4.15 2.59
CA LEU A 33 -21.62 -4.98 3.17
C LEU A 33 -21.30 -4.60 4.62
N TRP A 34 -21.37 -3.31 4.95
CA TRP A 34 -21.24 -2.80 6.32
C TRP A 34 -22.40 -3.27 7.20
N THR A 35 -23.64 -3.12 6.74
CA THR A 35 -24.84 -3.49 7.51
C THR A 35 -24.95 -5.00 7.72
N ASN A 36 -24.48 -5.81 6.77
CA ASN A 36 -24.64 -7.27 6.81
C ASN A 36 -23.44 -8.03 7.40
N LEU A 37 -22.56 -7.35 8.15
CA LEU A 37 -21.45 -7.90 8.96
C LEU A 37 -20.34 -8.71 8.27
N ILE A 38 -20.52 -9.20 7.04
CA ILE A 38 -19.52 -10.05 6.37
C ILE A 38 -18.24 -9.25 6.05
N TYR A 39 -18.33 -7.92 5.93
CA TYR A 39 -17.21 -7.08 5.51
C TYR A 39 -16.22 -6.69 6.62
N MET A 40 -16.64 -6.82 7.89
CA MET A 40 -15.87 -6.44 9.07
C MET A 40 -15.48 -7.62 9.96
N ASN A 41 -15.90 -8.85 9.64
CA ASN A 41 -15.46 -10.08 10.32
C ASN A 41 -14.00 -10.47 10.00
N THR A 42 -13.17 -9.49 9.64
CA THR A 42 -11.72 -9.61 9.76
C THR A 42 -11.21 -8.47 10.66
N PRO A 43 -11.56 -8.44 11.96
CA PRO A 43 -10.93 -7.53 12.92
C PRO A 43 -9.41 -7.67 12.89
N GLU A 44 -8.95 -8.87 12.55
CA GLU A 44 -7.55 -9.22 12.39
C GLU A 44 -6.94 -8.64 11.11
N LEU A 45 -7.70 -8.17 10.12
CA LEU A 45 -7.12 -7.69 8.87
C LEU A 45 -6.47 -6.32 8.99
N VAL A 46 -6.97 -5.45 9.86
CA VAL A 46 -6.45 -4.08 10.06
C VAL A 46 -5.83 -3.94 11.43
N ASP A 47 -4.93 -2.97 11.59
CA ASP A 47 -4.38 -2.67 12.90
C ASP A 47 -5.54 -2.23 13.83
N GLY A 48 -5.60 -2.80 15.03
CA GLY A 48 -6.58 -2.47 16.05
C GLY A 48 -5.88 -2.14 17.35
N GLU A 49 -6.47 -1.26 18.15
CA GLU A 49 -5.95 -0.94 19.47
C GLU A 49 -6.78 -1.70 20.52
N ASP A 50 -6.09 -2.37 21.44
CA ASP A 50 -6.72 -2.85 22.66
C ASP A 50 -6.67 -1.73 23.70
N PHE A 51 -7.80 -1.04 23.86
CA PHE A 51 -7.94 0.07 24.81
C PHE A 51 -7.70 -0.34 26.27
N SER A 52 -7.81 -1.63 26.61
CA SER A 52 -7.59 -2.11 27.98
C SER A 52 -6.10 -2.29 28.33
N SER A 53 -5.29 -2.70 27.36
CA SER A 53 -3.84 -2.90 27.53
C SER A 53 -2.99 -1.77 26.95
N GLY A 54 -3.58 -0.86 26.16
CA GLY A 54 -2.87 0.19 25.43
C GLY A 54 -1.95 -0.36 24.33
N THR A 55 -2.18 -1.61 23.90
CA THR A 55 -1.33 -2.27 22.90
C THR A 55 -1.97 -2.26 21.52
N ILE A 56 -1.12 -2.14 20.49
CA ILE A 56 -1.54 -2.20 19.10
C ILE A 56 -1.51 -3.66 18.64
N ARG A 57 -2.67 -4.20 18.27
CA ARG A 57 -2.80 -5.45 17.52
C ARG A 57 -2.53 -5.18 16.04
N ASN A 58 -1.43 -5.70 15.53
CA ASN A 58 -1.11 -5.63 14.11
C ASN A 58 -2.13 -6.39 13.26
N GLY A 59 -2.55 -5.79 12.16
CA GLY A 59 -3.44 -6.42 11.19
C GLY A 59 -2.71 -7.36 10.22
N SER A 60 -3.35 -8.47 9.88
CA SER A 60 -2.92 -9.50 8.95
C SER A 60 -2.76 -9.01 7.51
N TRP A 61 -3.21 -7.78 7.18
CA TRP A 61 -2.85 -7.14 5.92
C TRP A 61 -1.33 -7.03 5.73
N ARG A 62 -0.57 -6.94 6.84
CA ARG A 62 0.90 -6.92 6.85
C ARG A 62 1.52 -8.26 6.44
N SER A 63 0.79 -9.36 6.62
CA SER A 63 1.21 -10.70 6.19
C SER A 63 0.63 -11.10 4.83
N ILE A 64 -0.23 -10.28 4.21
CA ILE A 64 -0.69 -10.54 2.85
C ILE A 64 0.51 -10.27 1.93
N PRO A 65 1.02 -11.28 1.21
CA PRO A 65 2.09 -11.07 0.24
C PRO A 65 1.62 -9.99 -0.72
N THR A 66 2.42 -8.94 -0.91
CA THR A 66 2.16 -7.95 -1.94
C THR A 66 2.17 -8.64 -3.29
N ALA A 67 1.00 -9.07 -3.75
CA ALA A 67 0.82 -9.69 -5.06
C ALA A 67 1.27 -8.69 -6.14
N GLY A 68 2.56 -8.69 -6.48
CA GLY A 68 3.19 -7.77 -7.42
C GLY A 68 4.57 -7.23 -7.03
N VAL A 69 5.03 -7.41 -5.79
CA VAL A 69 6.43 -7.23 -5.43
C VAL A 69 6.78 -8.41 -4.56
N ASP A 70 7.54 -9.36 -5.13
CA ASP A 70 8.33 -10.27 -4.32
C ASP A 70 9.06 -9.41 -3.29
N GLU A 71 9.06 -9.85 -2.02
CA GLU A 71 10.07 -9.34 -1.10
C GLU A 71 11.40 -9.52 -1.83
N LEU A 72 12.05 -8.39 -2.18
CA LEU A 72 13.42 -8.39 -2.68
C LEU A 72 14.29 -8.87 -1.52
N MET A 73 14.19 -10.17 -1.26
CA MET A 73 14.99 -10.89 -0.30
C MET A 73 16.40 -10.79 -0.84
N THR A 74 17.16 -9.96 -0.15
CA THR A 74 18.54 -9.55 -0.38
C THR A 74 18.74 -8.46 -1.45
N PRO A 75 19.43 -7.35 -1.12
CA PRO A 75 20.01 -6.52 -2.16
C PRO A 75 21.04 -7.38 -2.90
N LEU A 76 20.74 -7.72 -4.17
CA LEU A 76 21.58 -8.50 -5.09
C LEU A 76 22.94 -7.84 -5.39
N SER A 77 23.25 -6.72 -4.75
CA SER A 77 24.42 -5.89 -4.97
C SER A 77 24.86 -5.30 -3.64
N SER A 78 26.17 -5.24 -3.41
CA SER A 78 26.68 -4.35 -2.38
C SER A 78 26.28 -2.93 -2.81
N ASN A 79 25.51 -2.22 -1.99
CA ASN A 79 25.03 -0.86 -2.27
C ASN A 79 26.17 0.18 -2.19
N ASN A 80 27.38 -0.23 -2.58
CA ASN A 80 28.57 0.59 -2.65
C ASN A 80 28.49 1.45 -3.90
N TYR A 81 28.77 2.74 -3.71
CA TYR A 81 29.00 3.67 -4.80
C TYR A 81 30.18 3.20 -5.67
N SER A 82 30.17 3.55 -6.95
CA SER A 82 31.27 3.22 -7.86
C SER A 82 32.58 3.86 -7.40
N ARG A 83 33.73 3.26 -7.73
CA ARG A 83 35.05 3.86 -7.43
C ARG A 83 35.16 5.29 -7.98
N ASN A 84 34.62 5.54 -9.17
CA ASN A 84 34.57 6.88 -9.76
C ASN A 84 33.75 7.87 -8.93
N ALA A 85 32.61 7.44 -8.38
CA ALA A 85 31.81 8.29 -7.49
C ALA A 85 32.54 8.60 -6.18
N LYS A 86 33.36 7.66 -5.67
CA LYS A 86 34.26 7.89 -4.55
C LYS A 86 35.27 8.99 -4.87
N ASP A 87 36.00 8.82 -5.97
CA ASP A 87 37.10 9.70 -6.36
C ASP A 87 36.59 11.12 -6.63
N LEU A 88 35.38 11.26 -7.21
CA LEU A 88 34.73 12.55 -7.38
C LEU A 88 34.36 13.19 -6.04
N ARG A 89 33.77 12.44 -5.11
CA ARG A 89 33.42 12.96 -3.78
C ARG A 89 34.66 13.44 -3.04
N ASP A 90 35.71 12.63 -3.02
CA ASP A 90 36.95 12.94 -2.30
C ASP A 90 37.65 14.15 -2.96
N ARG A 91 37.69 14.24 -4.31
CA ARG A 91 38.22 15.42 -5.03
C ARG A 91 37.45 16.70 -4.73
N TYR A 92 36.12 16.65 -4.70
CA TYR A 92 35.33 17.85 -4.39
C TYR A 92 35.45 18.25 -2.92
N ALA A 93 35.58 17.29 -2.00
CA ALA A 93 35.85 17.59 -0.60
C ALA A 93 37.17 18.36 -0.44
N ASP A 94 38.24 17.93 -1.12
CA ASP A 94 39.53 18.62 -1.10
C ASP A 94 39.51 19.98 -1.81
N TYR A 95 38.65 20.16 -2.81
CA TYR A 95 38.56 21.42 -3.56
C TYR A 95 37.79 22.52 -2.82
N PHE A 96 36.80 22.14 -2.00
CA PHE A 96 35.90 23.07 -1.31
C PHE A 96 36.24 23.31 0.17
N VAL A 97 37.30 22.68 0.69
CA VAL A 97 37.86 22.88 2.05
C VAL A 97 39.22 23.56 1.95
#